data_AF-A0A532ELW6-F1
#
_entry.id   AF-A0A532ELW6-F1
#
_cell.length_a   1.000
_cell.length_b   1.000
_cell.length_c   1.000
_cell.angle_alpha   90.00
_cell.angle_beta   90.00
_cell.angle_gamma   90.00
#
_symmetry.space_group_name_H-M   'P 1'
#
loop_
_entity.id
_entity.type
_entity.pdbx_description
1 polymer ?
#
loop_
_entity_poly.entity_id
_entity_poly.type
_entity_poly.pdbx_seq_one_letter_code
_entity_poly.pdbx_strand_id
1 'polypeptide(L)' 'MMPLGSIHKQIMTDDKGQPVSVVIPYHEWLELERAVLSQAHGTDSSTLRPYAGAILLSSDPVVYQRQLRDEWT' A
#
# COMPACT_ATOMS: atom_id res chain seq x y z
N MET A 1 -12.25 20.17 10.73
CA MET A 1 -12.15 19.88 9.29
C MET A 1 -11.27 20.94 8.68
N MET A 2 -9.97 20.67 8.51
CA MET A 2 -9.09 21.63 7.83
C MET A 2 -9.38 21.55 6.34
N PRO A 3 -9.59 22.68 5.63
CA PRO A 3 -9.69 22.65 4.18
C PRO A 3 -8.37 22.06 3.66
N LEU A 4 -8.46 21.11 2.73
CA LEU A 4 -7.30 20.73 1.92
C LEU A 4 -6.84 22.01 1.24
N GLY A 5 -5.81 22.66 1.80
CA GLY A 5 -5.10 23.73 1.11
C GLY A 5 -4.68 23.21 -0.27
N SER A 6 -4.58 24.11 -1.25
CA SER A 6 -4.08 23.69 -2.57
C SER A 6 -2.71 23.05 -2.40
N ILE A 7 -2.64 21.73 -2.60
CA ILE A 7 -1.38 20.99 -2.62
C ILE A 7 -0.68 21.31 -3.92
N HIS A 8 0.55 21.79 -3.81
CA HIS A 8 1.41 22.02 -4.95
C HIS A 8 1.83 20.68 -5.50
N LYS A 9 1.47 20.43 -6.76
CA LYS A 9 1.79 19.19 -7.44
C LYS A 9 2.29 19.49 -8.84
N GLN A 10 3.34 18.80 -9.24
CA GLN A 10 3.83 18.81 -10.62
C GLN A 10 3.54 17.46 -11.24
N ILE A 11 2.84 17.45 -12.37
CA ILE A 11 2.60 16.23 -13.15
C ILE A 11 3.79 16.04 -14.08
N MET A 12 4.45 14.89 -13.98
CA MET A 12 5.49 14.46 -14.89
C MET A 12 4.84 13.61 -15.99
N THR A 13 5.20 13.88 -17.24
CA THR A 13 4.69 13.16 -18.41
C THR A 13 5.83 12.39 -19.10
N ASP A 14 5.49 11.30 -19.78
CA ASP A 14 6.41 10.56 -20.65
C ASP A 14 6.67 11.31 -21.97
N ASP A 15 7.40 10.65 -22.86
CA ASP A 15 7.74 11.12 -24.22
C ASP A 15 6.51 11.27 -25.13
N LYS A 16 5.40 10.61 -24.80
CA LYS A 16 4.11 10.69 -25.50
C LYS A 16 3.16 11.70 -24.85
N GLY A 17 3.64 12.48 -23.87
CA GLY A 17 2.85 13.45 -23.12
C GLY A 17 1.82 12.82 -22.18
N GLN A 18 1.91 11.52 -21.90
CA GLN A 18 1.03 10.84 -20.95
C GLN A 18 1.55 11.03 -19.53
N PRO A 19 0.70 11.33 -18.55
CA PRO A 19 1.12 11.49 -17.16
C PRO A 19 1.59 10.16 -16.57
N VAL A 20 2.79 10.15 -15.98
CA VAL A 20 3.41 8.94 -15.40
C VAL A 20 3.72 9.07 -13.92
N SER A 21 3.89 10.28 -13.41
CA SER A 21 4.09 10.49 -11.98
C SER A 21 3.66 11.89 -11.54
N VAL A 22 3.50 12.06 -10.23
CA VAL A 22 3.24 13.35 -9.60
C VAL A 22 4.30 13.61 -8.55
N VAL A 23 4.88 14.80 -8.58
CA VAL A 23 5.85 15.27 -7.59
C VAL A 23 5.13 16.26 -6.68
N ILE A 24 5.18 16.01 -5.38
CA ILE A 24 4.60 16.84 -4.33
C ILE A 24 5.74 17.20 -3.36
N PRO A 25 5.84 18.46 -2.89
CA PRO A 25 6.78 18.81 -1.85
C PRO A 25 6.63 17.91 -0.63
N TYR A 26 7.75 17.43 -0.10
CA TYR A 26 7.74 16.42 0.96
C TYR A 26 6.95 16.82 2.21
N HIS A 27 6.98 18.10 2.60
CA HIS A 27 6.22 18.59 3.76
C HIS A 27 4.70 18.50 3.54
N GLU A 28 4.21 18.83 2.33
CA GLU A 28 2.79 18.71 1.98
C GLU A 28 2.36 17.24 1.88
N TRP A 29 3.25 16.36 1.41
CA TRP A 29 3.02 14.91 1.45
C TRP A 29 2.82 14.40 2.88
N LEU A 30 3.63 14.85 3.84
CA LEU A 30 3.49 14.45 5.24
C LEU A 30 2.18 14.96 5.86
N GLU A 31 1.74 16.16 5.50
CA GLU A 31 0.45 16.70 5.94
C GLU A 31 -0.73 15.90 5.37
N LEU A 32 -0.65 15.55 4.09
CA LEU A 32 -1.59 14.63 3.42
C LEU A 32 -1.63 13.27 4.10
N GLU A 33 -0.47 12.66 4.34
CA GLU A 33 -0.35 11.36 5.00
C GLU A 33 -1.01 11.39 6.37
N ARG A 34 -0.76 12.42 7.19
CA ARG A 34 -1.42 12.59 8.49
C ARG A 34 -2.94 12.77 8.37
N ALA A 35 -3.39 13.58 7.41
CA ALA A 35 -4.81 13.80 7.17
C ALA A 35 -5.53 12.54 6.69
N VAL A 36 -4.91 11.76 5.80
CA VAL A 36 -5.46 10.51 5.27
C VAL A 36 -5.39 9.38 6.30
N LEU A 37 -4.27 9.22 7.00
CA LEU A 37 -4.12 8.18 8.04
C LEU A 37 -5.02 8.44 9.25
N SER A 38 -5.24 9.70 9.63
CA SER A 38 -6.22 10.03 10.68
C SER A 38 -7.66 9.69 10.27
N GLN A 39 -7.98 9.65 8.97
CA GLN A 39 -9.25 9.15 8.44
C GLN A 39 -9.26 7.62 8.26
N ALA A 40 -8.08 7.02 8.02
CA ALA A 40 -7.90 5.58 7.88
C ALA A 40 -8.02 4.82 9.20
N HIS A 41 -8.18 5.50 10.34
CA HIS A 41 -8.56 4.88 11.62
C HIS A 41 -9.98 4.28 11.62
N GLY A 42 -10.69 4.26 10.48
CA GLY A 42 -11.84 3.36 10.25
C GLY A 42 -11.45 1.99 9.68
N THR A 43 -10.20 1.79 9.23
CA THR A 43 -9.62 0.46 9.10
C THR A 43 -8.95 0.21 10.42
N ASP A 44 -9.64 -0.50 11.30
CA ASP A 44 -9.00 -1.13 12.44
C ASP A 44 -7.67 -1.67 11.94
N SER A 45 -6.57 -1.25 12.56
CA SER A 45 -5.42 -2.13 12.71
C SER A 45 -5.95 -3.30 13.55
N SER A 46 -6.82 -4.11 12.95
CA SER A 46 -7.58 -5.15 13.58
C SER A 46 -6.48 -6.06 14.04
N THR A 47 -6.31 -6.02 15.35
CA THR A 47 -5.15 -6.58 15.99
C THR A 47 -5.06 -8.01 15.47
N LEU A 48 -3.96 -8.44 14.85
CA LEU A 48 -3.87 -9.77 14.24
C LEU A 48 -3.92 -10.92 15.28
N ARG A 49 -4.10 -10.57 16.56
CA ARG A 49 -4.22 -11.51 17.69
C ARG A 49 -5.28 -12.60 17.49
N PRO A 50 -6.47 -12.37 16.91
CA PRO A 50 -7.43 -13.44 16.64
C PRO A 50 -6.91 -14.48 15.65
N TYR A 51 -5.94 -14.12 14.82
CA TYR A 51 -5.30 -15.00 13.85
C TYR A 51 -3.95 -15.54 14.36
N ALA A 52 -3.59 -15.28 15.63
CA ALA A 52 -2.38 -15.83 16.24
C ALA A 52 -2.56 -17.34 16.46
N GLY A 53 -1.66 -18.13 15.88
CA GLY A 53 -1.67 -19.58 15.99
C GLY A 53 -0.64 -20.21 15.07
N ALA A 54 -0.52 -21.54 15.14
CA ALA A 54 0.28 -22.31 14.20
C ALA A 54 -0.62 -22.78 13.05
N ILE A 55 -0.21 -22.49 11.81
CA ILE A 55 -0.86 -23.07 10.63
C ILE A 55 -0.40 -24.53 10.55
N LEU A 56 -1.34 -25.47 10.67
CA LEU A 56 -1.07 -26.87 10.39
C LEU A 56 -1.16 -27.09 8.88
N LEU A 57 0.00 -27.27 8.23
CA LEU A 57 0.06 -27.53 6.81
C LEU A 57 -0.26 -29.00 6.54
N SER A 58 -1.17 -29.25 5.60
CA SER A 58 -1.57 -30.61 5.18
C SER A 58 -0.55 -31.28 4.25
N SER A 59 0.40 -30.51 3.73
CA SER A 59 1.45 -30.95 2.83
C SER A 59 2.82 -30.42 3.27
N ASP A 60 3.88 -31.06 2.78
CA ASP A 60 5.24 -30.56 2.99
C ASP A 60 5.36 -29.14 2.40
N PRO A 61 5.79 -28.14 3.19
CA PRO A 61 5.80 -26.74 2.77
C PRO A 61 6.73 -26.51 1.57
N VAL A 62 7.86 -27.22 1.51
CA VAL A 62 8.86 -27.08 0.45
C VAL A 62 8.33 -27.66 -0.85
N VAL A 63 7.63 -28.80 -0.79
CA VAL A 63 6.97 -29.40 -1.95
C VAL A 63 5.88 -28.49 -2.49
N TYR A 64 5.01 -27.97 -1.63
CA TYR A 64 3.93 -27.07 -2.05
C TYR A 64 4.45 -25.78 -2.70
N GLN A 65 5.49 -25.18 -2.12
CA GLN A 65 6.14 -23.99 -2.70
C GLN A 65 6.77 -24.26 -4.07
N ARG A 66 7.36 -25.45 -4.27
CA ARG A 66 7.90 -25.85 -5.57
C ARG A 66 6.79 -25.98 -6.61
N GLN A 67 5.70 -26.67 -6.28
CA GLN A 67 4.56 -26.84 -7.19
C GLN A 67 3.99 -25.50 -7.67
N LEU A 68 3.70 -24.58 -6.75
CA LEU A 68 3.21 -23.24 -7.08
C LEU A 68 4.16 -22.46 -7.99
N ARG A 69 5.46 -22.55 -7.74
CA ARG A 69 6.47 -21.86 -8.56
C ARG A 69 6.53 -22.45 -9.98
N ASP A 70 6.44 -23.77 -10.08
CA ASP A 70 6.50 -24.47 -11.36
C ASP A 70 5.22 -24.26 -12.19
N GLU A 71 4.07 -23.97 -11.56
CA GLU A 71 2.81 -23.59 -12.24
C GLU A 71 2.86 -22.25 -12.98
N TRP A 72 3.81 -21.37 -12.62
CA TRP A 72 3.93 -20.01 -13.19
C TRP A 72 5.04 -19.92 -14.25
N THR A 73 5.61 -21.04 -14.65
CA THR A 73 6.61 -21.18 -15.73
C THR A 73 5.96 -21.70 -16.99
#